data_AF-A0A7S0YSS2-F1
#
_entry.id   AF-A0A7S0YSS2-F1
#
_cell.length_a   1.000
_cell.length_b   1.000
_cell.length_c   1.000
_cell.angle_alpha   90.00
_cell.angle_beta   90.00
_cell.angle_gamma   90.00
#
_symmetry.space_group_name_H-M   'P 1'
#
loop_
_entity.id
_entity.type
_entity.pdbx_description
1 polymer ?
#
loop_
_entity_poly.entity_id
_entity_poly.type
_entity_poly.pdbx_seq_one_letter_code
_entity_poly.pdbx_strand_id
1 'polypeptide(L)'
;KGKKEEGKKTKGEKGRGTWGKKTKERLIPWWGKKEGEEEVVAGKDNERGGGSRGSKANTAIHHSHTHRHASKTRRPLSPGVDVLDPIDLLPDRYHSMGRRFWPFVRQDFDGGDTCHIDGREVARRVEVRLACSPTPRIQMLVREPEFCRYVIVLYVPDLCRHPLTQPVDVAGPGGGGDGGRGRKGAKAAR
;
A
#
# COMPACT_ATOMS: atom_id res chain seq x y z
N LYS A 1 -46.87 -40.89 54.73
CA LYS A 1 -45.98 -41.42 53.66
C LYS A 1 -45.78 -40.31 52.63
N GLY A 2 -44.63 -39.71 52.33
CA GLY A 2 -43.25 -39.61 52.86
C GLY A 2 -42.72 -38.25 52.33
N LYS A 3 -42.12 -37.39 53.16
CA LYS A 3 -40.68 -37.12 53.32
C LYS A 3 -39.82 -37.02 52.05
N LYS A 4 -38.96 -35.96 52.06
CA LYS A 4 -37.66 -35.75 51.38
C LYS A 4 -37.71 -35.28 49.91
N GLU A 5 -36.80 -34.42 49.40
CA GLU A 5 -35.44 -34.13 49.85
C GLU A 5 -34.90 -32.78 49.34
N GLU A 6 -33.94 -32.25 50.10
CA GLU A 6 -33.03 -31.14 49.81
C GLU A 6 -32.10 -31.45 48.63
N GLY A 7 -31.79 -30.43 47.81
CA GLY A 7 -30.81 -30.51 46.72
C GLY A 7 -29.83 -29.35 46.75
N LYS A 8 -28.93 -29.37 47.73
CA LYS A 8 -27.77 -28.48 47.90
C LYS A 8 -26.78 -28.73 46.75
N LYS A 9 -26.42 -27.70 45.95
CA LYS A 9 -25.28 -27.81 45.02
C LYS A 9 -24.30 -26.66 45.17
N THR A 10 -23.05 -27.07 45.11
CA THR A 10 -21.86 -26.54 45.74
C THR A 10 -21.18 -25.42 44.95
N LYS A 11 -20.60 -24.51 45.73
CA LYS A 11 -19.62 -23.48 45.35
C LYS A 11 -18.40 -24.12 44.69
N GLY A 12 -18.20 -23.85 43.40
CA GLY A 12 -17.00 -24.22 42.63
C GLY A 12 -15.97 -23.12 42.67
N GLU A 13 -15.06 -23.20 43.62
CA GLU A 13 -13.80 -22.46 43.69
C GLU A 13 -12.73 -23.23 42.90
N LYS A 14 -12.04 -22.56 41.97
CA LYS A 14 -10.60 -22.71 41.63
C LYS A 14 -10.30 -22.22 40.21
N GLY A 15 -9.27 -21.38 40.10
CA GLY A 15 -8.67 -21.07 38.80
C GLY A 15 -7.93 -19.75 38.71
N ARG A 16 -7.12 -19.36 39.70
CA ARG A 16 -6.09 -18.33 39.50
C ARG A 16 -4.98 -18.93 38.62
N GLY A 17 -5.15 -18.80 37.31
CA GLY A 17 -4.10 -19.07 36.33
C GLY A 17 -3.09 -17.93 36.34
N THR A 18 -1.96 -18.14 36.99
CA THR A 18 -0.75 -17.33 36.81
C THR A 18 -0.19 -17.60 35.40
N TRP A 19 -0.37 -16.65 34.48
CA TRP A 19 0.29 -16.72 33.18
C TRP A 19 1.75 -16.30 33.34
N GLY A 20 2.60 -17.27 33.04
CA GLY A 20 4.04 -17.21 33.17
C GLY A 20 4.68 -16.18 32.26
N LYS A 21 5.61 -15.44 32.86
CA LYS A 21 7.00 -15.27 32.40
C LYS A 21 7.24 -15.33 30.89
N LYS A 22 7.48 -14.14 30.33
CA LYS A 22 8.62 -13.79 29.47
C LYS A 22 9.02 -14.83 28.42
N THR A 23 8.36 -14.79 27.26
CA THR A 23 9.09 -14.94 26.00
C THR A 23 9.61 -13.57 25.61
N LYS A 24 10.90 -13.37 25.88
CA LYS A 24 11.70 -12.29 25.32
C LYS A 24 11.90 -12.64 23.85
N GLU A 25 10.89 -12.37 23.02
CA GLU A 25 11.07 -12.39 21.57
C GLU A 25 12.20 -11.41 21.25
N ARG A 26 13.30 -11.98 20.77
CA ARG A 26 14.35 -11.23 20.09
C ARG A 26 13.67 -10.52 18.92
N LEU A 27 13.36 -9.24 19.10
CA LEU A 27 13.33 -8.31 17.99
C LEU A 27 14.70 -8.41 17.32
N ILE A 28 14.74 -9.09 16.18
CA ILE A 28 15.87 -8.99 15.26
C ILE A 28 15.71 -7.59 14.65
N PRO A 29 16.65 -6.65 14.89
CA PRO A 29 16.62 -5.38 14.21
C PRO A 29 16.84 -5.63 12.71
N TRP A 30 15.79 -5.49 11.92
CA TRP A 30 15.87 -5.50 10.46
C TRP A 30 16.33 -4.11 10.01
N TRP A 31 17.58 -3.78 10.34
CA TRP A 31 18.29 -2.59 9.87
C TRP A 31 19.64 -3.01 9.35
N GLY A 32 19.85 -2.81 8.04
CA GLY A 32 21.15 -2.62 7.43
C GLY A 32 22.07 -3.85 7.39
N LYS A 33 21.98 -4.63 6.30
CA LYS A 33 23.17 -5.25 5.73
C LYS A 33 23.39 -4.68 4.32
N LYS A 34 24.22 -3.64 4.29
CA LYS A 34 24.82 -3.08 3.08
C LYS A 34 26.13 -3.83 2.92
N GLU A 35 26.16 -4.87 2.10
CA GLU A 35 27.41 -5.50 1.67
C GLU A 35 27.51 -5.29 0.17
N GLY A 36 28.33 -4.30 -0.19
CA GLY A 36 28.93 -4.25 -1.51
C GLY A 36 30.15 -5.17 -1.47
N GLU A 37 30.15 -6.16 -2.34
CA GLU A 37 31.38 -6.75 -2.88
C GLU A 37 31.26 -6.69 -4.39
N GLU A 38 32.09 -5.82 -4.95
CA GLU A 38 32.32 -5.61 -6.36
C GLU A 38 33.31 -6.69 -6.80
N GLU A 39 32.83 -7.79 -7.37
CA GLU A 39 33.71 -8.76 -8.03
C GLU A 39 33.85 -8.37 -9.51
N VAL A 40 34.96 -7.68 -9.79
CA VAL A 40 35.43 -7.37 -11.14
C VAL A 40 35.94 -8.67 -11.78
N VAL A 41 35.10 -9.33 -12.57
CA VAL A 41 35.57 -10.40 -13.46
C VAL A 41 35.88 -9.81 -14.83
N ALA A 42 37.17 -9.57 -15.05
CA ALA A 42 37.75 -9.35 -16.37
C ALA A 42 37.67 -10.64 -17.19
N GLY A 43 37.25 -10.58 -18.45
CA GLY A 43 37.24 -11.78 -19.29
C GLY A 43 36.77 -11.64 -20.73
N LYS A 44 37.72 -11.32 -21.60
CA LYS A 44 37.90 -11.80 -22.98
C LYS A 44 37.06 -11.18 -24.10
N ASP A 45 37.76 -10.32 -24.81
CA ASP A 45 37.64 -10.01 -26.23
C ASP A 45 37.55 -11.28 -27.08
N ASN A 46 36.62 -11.30 -28.03
CA ASN A 46 36.68 -12.20 -29.17
C ASN A 46 36.23 -11.47 -30.44
N GLU A 47 37.21 -11.08 -31.24
CA GLU A 47 37.05 -10.65 -32.62
C GLU A 47 36.68 -11.83 -33.53
N ARG A 48 35.55 -11.71 -34.23
CA ARG A 48 35.30 -12.30 -35.56
C ARG A 48 33.97 -11.72 -36.04
N GLY A 49 33.84 -10.99 -37.13
CA GLY A 49 34.56 -11.01 -38.39
C GLY A 49 33.53 -11.28 -39.49
N GLY A 50 33.25 -10.26 -40.31
CA GLY A 50 32.83 -10.39 -41.71
C GLY A 50 31.34 -10.55 -42.04
N GLY A 51 30.83 -9.60 -42.84
CA GLY A 51 30.28 -9.98 -44.14
C GLY A 51 28.84 -9.62 -44.48
N SER A 52 28.71 -8.76 -45.49
CA SER A 52 27.70 -8.76 -46.56
C SER A 52 26.34 -8.06 -46.37
N ARG A 53 26.32 -6.83 -46.90
CA ARG A 53 25.45 -6.33 -47.99
C ARG A 53 24.14 -7.10 -48.26
N GLY A 54 23.04 -6.36 -48.27
CA GLY A 54 21.97 -6.62 -49.24
C GLY A 54 20.57 -6.20 -48.84
N SER A 55 20.09 -5.15 -49.51
CA SER A 55 18.75 -5.08 -50.09
C SER A 55 17.56 -4.53 -49.28
N LYS A 56 17.13 -3.36 -49.75
CA LYS A 56 15.78 -3.02 -50.25
C LYS A 56 14.63 -2.84 -49.24
N ALA A 57 14.25 -1.56 -49.15
CA ALA A 57 12.89 -1.01 -49.31
C ALA A 57 11.71 -1.78 -48.70
N ASN A 58 11.00 -1.12 -47.77
CA ASN A 58 9.59 -0.80 -47.94
C ASN A 58 9.14 0.20 -46.86
N THR A 59 8.95 1.44 -47.27
CA THR A 59 8.34 2.50 -46.45
C THR A 59 6.83 2.40 -46.60
N ALA A 60 6.18 1.63 -45.72
CA ALA A 60 4.73 1.63 -45.58
C ALA A 60 4.33 2.57 -44.44
N ILE A 61 3.89 3.77 -44.80
CA ILE A 61 3.32 4.76 -43.89
C ILE A 61 1.87 4.33 -43.60
N HIS A 62 1.65 3.61 -42.51
CA HIS A 62 0.33 3.38 -41.94
C HIS A 62 -0.03 4.55 -41.01
N HIS A 63 -0.93 5.43 -41.45
CA HIS A 63 -1.57 6.42 -40.60
C HIS A 63 -2.53 5.70 -39.64
N SER A 64 -2.03 5.37 -38.45
CA SER A 64 -2.84 4.92 -37.33
C SER A 64 -3.53 6.14 -36.70
N HIS A 65 -4.84 6.22 -36.89
CA HIS A 65 -5.71 7.22 -36.30
C HIS A 65 -5.81 6.96 -34.79
N THR A 66 -4.85 7.47 -34.00
CA THR A 66 -4.92 7.40 -32.55
C THR A 66 -5.99 8.37 -32.06
N HIS A 67 -7.15 7.86 -31.67
CA HIS A 67 -8.11 8.60 -30.84
C HIS A 67 -7.48 8.86 -29.47
N ARG A 68 -6.76 9.99 -29.36
CA ARG A 68 -6.41 10.57 -28.06
C ARG A 68 -7.71 11.05 -27.42
N HIS A 69 -8.32 10.21 -26.60
CA HIS A 69 -9.22 10.69 -25.57
C HIS A 69 -8.41 11.63 -24.68
N ALA A 70 -8.61 12.93 -24.88
CA ALA A 70 -8.08 13.96 -24.00
C ALA A 70 -8.64 13.70 -22.60
N SER A 71 -7.87 12.96 -21.79
CA SER A 71 -8.10 12.84 -20.36
C SER A 71 -8.08 14.26 -19.82
N LYS A 72 -9.27 14.79 -19.53
CA LYS A 72 -9.49 16.13 -18.97
C LYS A 72 -8.52 16.32 -17.83
N THR A 73 -7.49 17.13 -18.07
CA THR A 73 -6.34 17.33 -17.20
C THR A 73 -6.85 17.89 -15.89
N ARG A 74 -7.02 17.00 -14.90
CA ARG A 74 -7.28 17.43 -13.53
C ARG A 74 -6.07 18.27 -13.14
N ARG A 75 -6.32 19.47 -12.58
CA ARG A 75 -5.25 20.31 -12.04
C ARG A 75 -4.37 19.43 -11.16
N PRO A 76 -3.04 19.41 -11.37
CA PRO A 76 -2.15 18.65 -10.51
C PRO A 76 -2.38 19.15 -9.08
N LEU A 77 -2.80 18.24 -8.21
CA LEU A 77 -2.65 18.43 -6.77
C LEU A 77 -1.16 18.76 -6.54
N SER A 78 -0.89 19.63 -5.56
CA SER A 78 0.43 20.17 -5.24
C SER A 78 1.57 19.17 -5.52
N PRO A 79 2.67 19.60 -6.13
CA PRO A 79 3.75 18.68 -6.51
C PRO A 79 4.24 17.91 -5.28
N GLY A 80 4.16 16.57 -5.36
CA GLY A 80 4.89 15.68 -4.44
C GLY A 80 4.08 14.84 -3.46
N VAL A 81 2.75 14.75 -3.57
CA VAL A 81 1.96 13.83 -2.74
C VAL A 81 1.41 12.70 -3.60
N ASP A 82 1.98 11.50 -3.43
CA ASP A 82 1.47 10.29 -4.07
C ASP A 82 0.15 9.86 -3.40
N VAL A 83 -0.83 9.46 -4.22
CA VAL A 83 -2.18 9.09 -3.78
C VAL A 83 -2.48 7.66 -4.21
N LEU A 84 -3.06 6.87 -3.32
CA LEU A 84 -3.41 5.48 -3.60
C LEU A 84 -4.35 5.37 -4.80
N ASP A 85 -4.08 4.37 -5.64
CA ASP A 85 -4.95 4.00 -6.75
C ASP A 85 -6.30 3.45 -6.23
N PRO A 86 -7.40 3.56 -6.98
CA PRO A 86 -8.69 2.99 -6.56
C PRO A 86 -8.66 1.48 -6.27
N ILE A 87 -7.81 0.73 -6.98
CA ILE A 87 -7.60 -0.71 -6.77
C ILE A 87 -6.89 -1.02 -5.45
N ASP A 88 -6.18 -0.04 -4.89
CA ASP A 88 -5.44 -0.15 -3.64
C ASP A 88 -6.27 0.29 -2.42
N LEU A 89 -7.50 0.75 -2.64
CA LEU A 89 -8.44 1.07 -1.57
C LEU A 89 -9.04 -0.21 -0.98
N LEU A 90 -9.29 -0.21 0.33
CA LEU A 90 -9.89 -1.36 1.01
C LEU A 90 -11.27 -1.69 0.43
N PRO A 91 -11.50 -2.93 -0.06
CA PRO A 91 -12.70 -3.29 -0.80
C PRO A 91 -13.98 -3.13 0.03
N ASP A 92 -13.94 -3.52 1.31
CA ASP A 92 -15.08 -3.39 2.24
C ASP A 92 -15.48 -1.93 2.53
N ARG A 93 -14.64 -0.96 2.13
CA ARG A 93 -14.80 0.46 2.49
C ARG A 93 -14.72 1.39 1.29
N TYR A 94 -14.76 0.85 0.07
CA TYR A 94 -14.64 1.61 -1.17
C TYR A 94 -15.57 2.83 -1.22
N HIS A 95 -16.82 2.70 -0.78
CA HIS A 95 -17.80 3.80 -0.74
C HIS A 95 -17.40 4.96 0.18
N SER A 96 -16.73 4.66 1.30
CA SER A 96 -16.29 5.64 2.30
C SER A 96 -14.91 6.22 2.01
N MET A 97 -14.12 5.51 1.19
CA MET A 97 -12.76 5.89 0.82
C MET A 97 -12.71 6.59 -0.53
N GLY A 98 -13.56 6.23 -1.50
CA GLY A 98 -13.55 6.76 -2.86
C GLY A 98 -13.97 8.22 -3.02
N ARG A 99 -14.43 8.88 -1.94
CA ARG A 99 -14.72 10.33 -1.90
C ARG A 99 -13.52 11.17 -1.43
N ARG A 100 -12.44 10.52 -1.02
CA ARG A 100 -11.23 11.13 -0.47
C ARG A 100 -10.01 10.66 -1.26
N PHE A 101 -9.02 11.53 -1.38
CA PHE A 101 -7.68 11.12 -1.74
C PHE A 101 -7.00 10.51 -0.51
N TRP A 102 -6.28 9.42 -0.71
CA TRP A 102 -5.51 8.73 0.33
C TRP A 102 -4.02 8.87 0.04
N PRO A 103 -3.37 9.92 0.58
CA PRO A 103 -1.94 10.06 0.48
C PRO A 103 -1.18 8.89 1.12
N PHE A 104 -0.04 8.54 0.55
CA PHE A 104 0.83 7.50 1.10
C PHE A 104 2.31 7.87 1.02
N VAL A 105 3.12 7.18 1.82
CA VAL A 105 4.59 7.20 1.72
C VAL A 105 5.03 5.95 0.97
N ARG A 106 5.82 6.13 -0.10
CA ARG A 106 6.38 5.03 -0.89
C ARG A 106 7.74 4.60 -0.38
N GLN A 107 7.97 3.29 -0.36
CA GLN A 107 9.29 2.71 -0.19
C GLN A 107 9.48 1.58 -1.21
N ASP A 108 10.51 1.70 -2.04
CA ASP A 108 10.84 0.73 -3.07
C ASP A 108 11.92 -0.24 -2.55
N PHE A 109 11.70 -1.54 -2.74
CA PHE A 109 12.63 -2.61 -2.41
C PHE A 109 12.99 -3.38 -3.68
N ASP A 110 14.27 -3.36 -4.02
CA ASP A 110 14.83 -4.02 -5.20
C ASP A 110 15.85 -5.10 -4.80
N GLY A 111 16.33 -5.86 -5.79
CA GLY A 111 17.37 -6.88 -5.58
C GLY A 111 16.85 -8.14 -4.89
N GLY A 112 15.55 -8.42 -4.98
CA GLY A 112 15.00 -9.69 -4.54
C GLY A 112 15.37 -10.85 -5.48
N ASP A 113 15.08 -12.08 -5.03
CA ASP A 113 15.34 -13.31 -5.78
C ASP A 113 14.80 -13.25 -7.21
N THR A 114 15.48 -13.94 -8.14
CA THR A 114 15.08 -13.99 -9.56
C THR A 114 13.86 -14.87 -9.77
N CYS A 115 13.01 -14.43 -10.70
CA CYS A 115 11.91 -15.20 -11.27
C CYS A 115 12.18 -15.59 -12.71
N HIS A 116 11.66 -16.73 -13.12
CA HIS A 116 11.87 -17.26 -14.47
C HIS A 116 10.51 -17.38 -15.20
N ILE A 117 10.37 -16.72 -16.35
CA ILE A 117 9.21 -16.85 -17.23
C ILE A 117 9.65 -16.80 -18.69
N ASP A 118 9.25 -17.79 -19.50
CA ASP A 118 9.57 -17.88 -20.93
C ASP A 118 11.06 -17.63 -21.26
N GLY A 119 11.96 -18.20 -20.46
CA GLY A 119 13.41 -18.03 -20.62
C GLY A 119 13.95 -16.66 -20.23
N ARG A 120 13.14 -15.79 -19.62
CA ARG A 120 13.55 -14.50 -19.07
C ARG A 120 13.72 -14.59 -17.56
N GLU A 121 14.76 -13.95 -17.08
CA GLU A 121 15.08 -13.80 -15.66
C GLU A 121 14.79 -12.37 -15.21
N VAL A 122 13.94 -12.22 -14.19
CA VAL A 122 13.53 -10.92 -13.65
C VAL A 122 13.71 -10.94 -12.14
N ALA A 123 14.55 -10.05 -11.61
CA ALA A 123 14.70 -9.86 -10.16
C ALA A 123 13.40 -9.32 -9.55
N ARG A 124 12.96 -9.90 -8.42
CA ARG A 124 11.77 -9.43 -7.70
C ARG A 124 11.95 -8.00 -7.21
N ARG A 125 10.89 -7.22 -7.34
CA ARG A 125 10.79 -5.84 -6.83
C ARG A 125 9.49 -5.67 -6.06
N VAL A 126 9.53 -4.86 -5.00
CA VAL A 126 8.39 -4.61 -4.14
C VAL A 126 8.26 -3.11 -3.90
N GLU A 127 7.11 -2.55 -4.25
CA GLU A 127 6.71 -1.20 -3.85
C GLU A 127 5.83 -1.29 -2.60
N VAL A 128 6.29 -0.72 -1.49
CA VAL A 128 5.51 -0.62 -0.25
C VAL A 128 4.89 0.77 -0.14
N ARG A 129 3.57 0.83 0.01
CA ARG A 129 2.76 2.05 0.14
C ARG A 129 2.18 2.12 1.55
N LEU A 130 2.62 3.09 2.35
CA LEU A 130 2.19 3.29 3.73
C LEU A 130 1.14 4.40 3.78
N ALA A 131 -0.10 4.05 4.12
CA ALA A 131 -1.23 4.97 4.21
C ALA A 131 -1.86 4.98 5.62
N CYS A 132 -2.57 6.05 5.96
CA CYS A 132 -3.43 6.08 7.15
C CYS A 132 -4.44 4.91 7.11
N SER A 133 -4.84 4.35 8.26
CA SER A 133 -5.91 3.34 8.32
C SER A 133 -7.26 3.99 8.66
N PRO A 134 -8.35 3.66 7.96
CA PRO A 134 -9.71 4.10 8.35
C PRO A 134 -10.26 3.36 9.57
N THR A 135 -9.53 2.36 10.09
CA THR A 135 -9.92 1.54 11.24
C THR A 135 -8.82 1.59 12.31
N PRO A 136 -9.08 1.20 13.56
CA PRO A 136 -8.03 1.10 14.58
C PRO A 136 -7.09 -0.10 14.37
N ARG A 137 -7.24 -0.86 13.28
CA ARG A 137 -6.42 -2.04 12.96
C ARG A 137 -5.47 -1.75 11.81
N ILE A 138 -4.33 -2.42 11.84
CA ILE A 138 -3.43 -2.49 10.68
C ILE A 138 -4.06 -3.43 9.65
N GLN A 139 -4.07 -3.01 8.39
CA GLN A 139 -4.56 -3.81 7.27
C GLN A 139 -3.52 -3.82 6.16
N MET A 140 -3.45 -4.93 5.42
CA MET A 140 -2.47 -5.12 4.35
C MET A 140 -3.20 -5.59 3.10
N LEU A 141 -2.87 -4.97 1.96
CA LEU A 141 -3.25 -5.44 0.64
C LEU A 141 -1.97 -5.77 -0.12
N VAL A 142 -1.96 -6.88 -0.84
CA VAL A 142 -0.82 -7.31 -1.66
C VAL A 142 -1.34 -7.65 -3.04
N ARG A 143 -0.68 -7.12 -4.07
CA ARG A 143 -0.97 -7.48 -5.47
C ARG A 143 0.30 -7.58 -6.28
N GLU A 144 0.23 -8.37 -7.34
CA GLU A 144 1.28 -8.54 -8.34
C GLU A 144 0.78 -7.98 -9.67
N PRO A 145 0.90 -6.66 -9.92
CA PRO A 145 0.44 -6.05 -11.17
C PRO A 145 1.18 -6.54 -12.42
N GLU A 146 2.46 -6.89 -12.25
CA GLU A 146 3.32 -7.43 -13.30
C GLU A 146 4.13 -8.58 -12.70
N PHE A 147 4.55 -9.52 -13.55
CA PHE A 147 5.34 -10.66 -13.12
C PHE A 147 6.58 -10.22 -12.31
N CYS A 148 6.63 -10.67 -11.06
CA CYS A 148 7.68 -10.37 -10.08
C CYS A 148 7.85 -8.89 -9.71
N ARG A 149 6.77 -8.11 -9.87
CA ARG A 149 6.61 -6.81 -9.25
C ARG A 149 5.43 -6.86 -8.30
N TYR A 150 5.68 -6.60 -7.04
CA TYR A 150 4.66 -6.59 -5.99
C TYR A 150 4.37 -5.16 -5.56
N VAL A 151 3.10 -4.87 -5.28
CA VAL A 151 2.67 -3.66 -4.58
C VAL A 151 2.03 -4.11 -3.27
N ILE A 152 2.59 -3.63 -2.15
CA ILE A 152 2.09 -3.90 -0.81
C ILE A 152 1.57 -2.59 -0.24
N VAL A 153 0.30 -2.53 0.12
CA VAL A 153 -0.32 -1.37 0.77
C VAL A 153 -0.55 -1.69 2.22
N LEU A 154 0.08 -0.92 3.10
CA LEU A 154 -0.06 -1.03 4.55
C LEU A 154 -0.86 0.16 5.08
N TYR A 155 -2.02 -0.15 5.63
CA TYR A 155 -2.90 0.79 6.31
C TYR A 155 -2.54 0.81 7.79
N VAL A 156 -1.94 1.91 8.27
CA VAL A 156 -1.45 2.04 9.65
C VAL A 156 -2.22 3.16 10.37
N PRO A 157 -2.90 2.88 11.50
CA PRO A 157 -3.69 3.89 12.23
C PRO A 157 -2.89 5.11 12.69
N ASP A 158 -1.63 4.91 13.10
CA ASP A 158 -0.80 5.99 13.63
C ASP A 158 -0.42 7.03 12.55
N LEU A 159 -0.39 6.63 11.26
CA LEU A 159 -0.14 7.55 10.15
C LEU A 159 -1.28 8.56 9.95
N CYS A 160 -2.46 8.33 10.49
CA CYS A 160 -3.56 9.30 10.43
C CYS A 160 -3.28 10.59 11.22
N ARG A 161 -2.32 10.56 12.16
CA ARG A 161 -1.89 11.74 12.92
C ARG A 161 -0.91 12.62 12.15
N HIS A 162 -0.28 12.08 11.11
CA HIS A 162 0.74 12.78 10.35
C HIS A 162 0.11 13.57 9.19
N PRO A 163 0.38 14.88 9.03
CA PRO A 163 -0.28 15.72 8.01
C PRO A 163 -0.10 15.23 6.57
N LEU A 164 1.03 14.60 6.24
CA LEU A 164 1.31 14.13 4.87
C LEU A 164 0.51 12.89 4.45
N THR A 165 -0.05 12.15 5.40
CA THR A 165 -0.78 10.88 5.16
C THR A 165 -2.26 10.97 5.53
N GLN A 166 -2.74 12.17 5.87
CA GLN A 166 -4.14 12.40 6.17
C GLN A 166 -5.00 12.36 4.91
N PRO A 167 -6.14 11.65 4.92
CA PRO A 167 -7.07 11.66 3.79
C PRO A 167 -7.60 13.07 3.50
N VAL A 168 -7.63 13.45 2.23
CA VAL A 168 -8.10 14.78 1.80
C VAL A 168 -9.42 14.61 1.06
N ASP A 169 -10.44 15.37 1.46
CA ASP A 169 -11.72 15.38 0.74
C ASP A 169 -11.51 15.90 -0.69
N VAL A 170 -12.05 15.16 -1.66
CA VAL A 170 -12.12 15.65 -3.03
C VAL A 170 -13.14 16.77 -3.04
N ALA A 171 -12.70 18.02 -2.87
CA ALA A 171 -13.55 19.19 -3.07
C ALA A 171 -14.07 19.11 -4.51
N GLY A 172 -15.31 18.65 -4.66
CA GLY A 172 -15.96 18.60 -5.96
C GLY A 172 -15.94 19.99 -6.59
N PRO A 173 -15.88 20.11 -7.93
CA PRO A 173 -15.79 21.40 -8.63
C PRO A 173 -17.01 22.35 -8.48
N GLY A 174 -17.83 22.21 -7.43
CA GLY A 174 -18.97 23.08 -7.12
C GLY A 174 -19.25 23.30 -5.63
N GLY A 175 -18.35 22.92 -4.71
CA GLY A 175 -18.56 23.05 -3.28
C GLY A 175 -18.02 24.35 -2.68
N GLY A 176 -18.48 25.51 -3.16
CA GLY A 176 -18.28 26.79 -2.49
C GLY A 176 -19.11 26.85 -1.20
N GLY A 177 -18.70 26.10 -0.19
CA GLY A 177 -19.25 26.16 1.16
C GLY A 177 -18.54 27.23 1.95
N ASP A 178 -18.95 28.48 1.74
CA ASP A 178 -18.64 29.61 2.61
C ASP A 178 -18.91 29.22 4.07
N GLY A 179 -17.86 29.26 4.89
CA GLY A 179 -17.90 28.97 6.32
C GLY A 179 -18.64 30.07 7.07
N GLY A 180 -19.96 30.05 7.00
CA GLY A 180 -20.85 30.88 7.79
C GLY A 180 -20.74 30.57 9.28
N ARG A 181 -20.00 31.41 9.99
CA ARG A 181 -20.02 31.56 11.46
C ARG A 181 -21.47 31.64 11.98
N GLY A 182 -21.94 30.59 12.64
CA GLY A 182 -23.16 30.60 13.45
C GLY A 182 -22.82 30.60 14.94
N ARG A 183 -22.82 31.81 15.53
CA ARG A 183 -22.68 32.10 16.97
C ARG A 183 -23.44 31.12 17.87
N LYS A 184 -22.76 30.50 18.85
CA LYS A 184 -23.43 29.95 20.03
C LYS A 184 -23.99 31.11 20.86
N GLY A 185 -25.30 31.26 20.85
CA GLY A 185 -26.02 32.16 21.74
C GLY A 185 -25.87 31.72 23.20
N ALA A 186 -25.47 32.67 24.04
CA ALA A 186 -25.51 32.55 25.49
C ALA A 186 -26.96 32.33 25.95
N LYS A 187 -27.20 31.28 26.75
CA LYS A 187 -28.37 31.24 27.64
C LYS A 187 -27.96 31.87 28.97
N ALA A 188 -28.40 33.09 29.19
CA ALA A 188 -28.59 33.64 30.52
C ALA A 188 -29.86 33.01 31.11
N ALA A 189 -29.74 32.35 32.25
CA ALA A 189 -30.88 31.96 33.08
C ALA A 189 -30.92 32.89 34.29
N ARG A 190 -32.09 33.50 34.51
CA ARG A 190 -32.50 34.23 35.69
C ARG A 190 -33.03 33.26 36.74
#